data_AF-A0A448WRT3-F1
#
_entry.id   AF-A0A448WRT3-F1
#
_cell.length_a   1.000
_cell.length_b   1.000
_cell.length_c   1.000
_cell.angle_alpha   90.00
_cell.angle_beta   90.00
_cell.angle_gamma   90.00
#
_symmetry.space_group_name_H-M   'P 1'
#
loop_
_entity.id
_entity.type
_entity.pdbx_description
1 polymer ?
#
loop_
_entity_poly.entity_id
_entity_poly.type
_entity_poly.pdbx_seq_one_letter_code
_entity_poly.pdbx_strand_id
1 'polypeptide(L)'
;MKISVGLIGSCTNSSYEDMSRAASVAKQALTKGVKAISSFTITPGSEQIRATIERDGQAEVLRGIGGVVLANACGPCIGQWSRQDMKKGDKNTIVSSYNRNFTGRNDANPATHAFVTSPELVTALALAGDLSFNPLNDQLTAADGTKFKLVAPTGDTLPSRGFDPGEDTYQAPPTDGLSLTVNVSPSSDRLQLLTAFPKWDGKDINDMPILIKIK
;
A
#
# COMPACT_ATOMS: atom_id res chain seq x y z
N MET A 1 -19.00 -7.29 8.89
CA MET A 1 -17.71 -7.18 9.61
C MET A 1 -17.07 -5.84 9.26
N LYS A 2 -16.96 -4.91 10.23
CA LYS A 2 -16.50 -3.54 9.98
C LYS A 2 -15.05 -3.50 9.48
N ILE A 3 -14.82 -2.79 8.38
CA ILE A 3 -13.49 -2.51 7.85
C ILE A 3 -12.97 -1.23 8.50
N SER A 4 -11.80 -1.31 9.13
CA SER A 4 -11.15 -0.15 9.75
C SER A 4 -10.44 0.72 8.71
N VAL A 5 -9.66 0.10 7.82
CA VAL A 5 -8.86 0.80 6.82
C VAL A 5 -8.85 0.04 5.50
N GLY A 6 -9.06 0.75 4.40
CA GLY A 6 -8.79 0.31 3.02
C GLY A 6 -7.46 0.89 2.53
N LEU A 7 -6.58 0.06 1.98
CA LEU A 7 -5.26 0.48 1.48
C LEU A 7 -5.07 0.03 0.03
N ILE A 8 -4.98 0.97 -0.91
CA ILE A 8 -4.67 0.65 -2.30
C ILE A 8 -3.26 1.08 -2.70
N GLY A 9 -2.71 0.45 -3.72
CA GLY A 9 -1.39 0.76 -4.25
C GLY A 9 -0.31 -0.22 -3.79
N SER A 10 0.83 0.32 -3.33
CA SER A 10 2.11 -0.41 -3.17
C SER A 10 2.61 -0.94 -4.51
N CYS A 11 3.72 -1.68 -4.54
CA CYS A 11 4.32 -2.15 -5.80
C CYS A 11 3.41 -3.07 -6.62
N THR A 12 2.48 -3.81 -6.00
CA THR A 12 1.67 -4.82 -6.68
C THR A 12 0.56 -4.22 -7.55
N ASN A 13 -0.19 -3.24 -7.03
CA ASN A 13 -1.42 -2.73 -7.64
C ASN A 13 -1.48 -1.20 -7.61
N SER A 14 -0.44 -0.57 -8.13
CA SER A 14 -0.32 0.90 -8.22
C SER A 14 -0.01 1.39 -9.63
N SER A 15 -0.33 0.60 -10.66
CA SER A 15 -0.22 1.06 -12.03
C SER A 15 -1.21 2.20 -12.33
N TYR A 16 -1.04 2.86 -13.48
CA TYR A 16 -2.00 3.85 -13.94
C TYR A 16 -3.40 3.24 -14.16
N GLU A 17 -3.47 1.99 -14.64
CA GLU A 17 -4.74 1.27 -14.77
C GLU A 17 -5.40 1.00 -13.42
N ASP A 18 -4.63 0.52 -12.44
CA ASP A 18 -5.11 0.27 -11.07
C ASP A 18 -5.73 1.54 -10.46
N MET A 19 -5.03 2.66 -10.58
CA MET A 19 -5.49 3.96 -10.08
C MET A 19 -6.71 4.47 -10.86
N SER A 20 -6.75 4.25 -12.18
CA SER A 20 -7.90 4.60 -13.03
C SER A 20 -9.15 3.83 -12.63
N ARG A 21 -9.05 2.51 -12.41
CA ARG A 21 -10.17 1.66 -12.00
C ARG A 21 -10.67 2.01 -10.61
N ALA A 22 -9.76 2.25 -9.65
CA ALA A 22 -10.13 2.73 -8.31
C ALA A 22 -10.82 4.11 -8.37
N ALA A 23 -10.27 5.05 -9.15
CA ALA A 23 -10.86 6.37 -9.34
C ALA A 23 -12.23 6.29 -10.02
N SER A 24 -12.46 5.35 -10.95
CA SER A 24 -13.78 5.12 -11.56
C SER A 24 -14.82 4.72 -10.51
N VAL A 25 -14.48 3.85 -9.55
CA VAL A 25 -15.39 3.51 -8.43
C VAL A 25 -15.61 4.73 -7.53
N ALA A 26 -14.54 5.41 -7.14
CA ALA A 26 -14.60 6.59 -6.28
C ALA A 26 -15.43 7.72 -6.90
N LYS A 27 -15.35 7.94 -8.21
CA LYS A 27 -16.12 8.95 -8.93
C LYS A 27 -17.63 8.68 -8.85
N GLN A 28 -18.06 7.43 -8.98
CA GLN A 28 -19.47 7.07 -8.84
C GLN A 28 -20.01 7.48 -7.46
N ALA A 29 -19.26 7.18 -6.40
CA ALA A 29 -19.60 7.58 -5.04
C ALA A 29 -19.58 9.12 -4.86
N LEU A 30 -18.54 9.78 -5.35
CA LEU A 30 -18.35 11.22 -5.23
C LEU A 30 -19.49 12.01 -5.90
N THR A 31 -19.93 11.60 -7.09
CA THR A 31 -21.07 12.24 -7.79
C THR A 31 -22.40 12.11 -7.04
N LYS A 32 -22.48 11.18 -6.09
CA LYS A 32 -23.63 10.95 -5.20
C LYS A 32 -23.41 11.50 -3.78
N GLY A 33 -22.33 12.27 -3.58
CA GLY A 33 -21.98 12.87 -2.29
C GLY A 33 -21.51 11.86 -1.23
N VAL A 34 -21.10 10.66 -1.64
CA VAL A 34 -20.66 9.59 -0.72
C VAL A 34 -19.16 9.66 -0.52
N LYS A 35 -18.73 9.54 0.74
CA LYS A 35 -17.33 9.40 1.15
C LYS A 35 -17.07 8.00 1.70
N ALA A 36 -15.80 7.62 1.77
CA ALA A 36 -15.40 6.35 2.39
C ALA A 36 -15.79 6.33 3.86
N ILE A 37 -16.41 5.23 4.30
CA ILE A 37 -16.74 4.99 5.71
C ILE A 37 -15.49 4.52 6.47
N SER A 38 -14.67 3.68 5.82
CA SER A 38 -13.36 3.30 6.34
C SER A 38 -12.31 4.35 6.00
N SER A 39 -11.29 4.50 6.85
CA SER A 39 -10.10 5.26 6.46
C SER A 39 -9.52 4.69 5.18
N PHE A 40 -9.10 5.54 4.25
CA PHE A 40 -8.69 5.10 2.92
C PHE A 40 -7.34 5.71 2.55
N THR A 41 -6.38 4.87 2.14
CA THR A 41 -5.02 5.30 1.80
C THR A 41 -4.63 4.81 0.41
N ILE A 42 -3.85 5.62 -0.29
CA ILE A 42 -3.43 5.38 -1.67
C ILE A 42 -1.91 5.54 -1.74
N THR A 43 -1.20 4.52 -2.21
CA THR A 43 0.25 4.55 -2.35
C THR A 43 0.64 4.39 -3.83
N PRO A 44 1.03 5.46 -4.53
CA PRO A 44 1.56 5.36 -5.89
C PRO A 44 2.87 4.56 -5.90
N GLY A 45 3.11 3.78 -6.95
CA GLY A 45 4.29 2.91 -7.05
C GLY A 45 5.58 3.65 -7.42
N SER A 46 5.46 4.84 -8.01
CA SER A 46 6.59 5.66 -8.44
C SER A 46 6.18 7.13 -8.51
N GLU A 47 7.19 8.00 -8.62
CA GLU A 47 6.98 9.42 -8.86
C GLU A 47 6.30 9.70 -10.20
N GLN A 48 6.68 8.96 -11.25
CA GLN A 48 6.03 9.05 -12.55
C GLN A 48 4.53 8.72 -12.47
N ILE A 49 4.15 7.66 -11.75
CA ILE A 49 2.74 7.34 -11.55
C ILE A 49 2.06 8.46 -10.75
N ARG A 50 2.64 8.87 -9.61
CA ARG A 50 2.07 9.94 -8.78
C ARG A 50 1.81 11.20 -9.60
N ALA A 51 2.79 11.69 -10.33
CA ALA A 51 2.67 12.88 -11.18
C ALA A 51 1.59 12.71 -12.26
N THR A 52 1.58 11.55 -12.94
CA THR A 52 0.61 11.26 -13.99
C THR A 52 -0.83 11.23 -13.46
N ILE A 53 -1.07 10.56 -12.33
CA ILE A 53 -2.42 10.43 -11.76
C ILE A 53 -2.93 11.73 -11.11
N GLU A 54 -2.03 12.62 -10.69
CA GLU A 54 -2.39 13.98 -10.28
C GLU A 54 -2.82 14.81 -11.48
N ARG A 55 -1.99 14.82 -12.54
CA ARG A 55 -2.25 15.56 -13.78
C ARG A 55 -3.54 15.10 -14.47
N ASP A 56 -3.84 13.81 -14.40
CA ASP A 56 -5.02 13.19 -15.02
C ASP A 56 -6.25 13.17 -14.08
N GLY A 57 -6.14 13.70 -12.86
CA GLY A 57 -7.25 13.95 -11.94
C GLY A 57 -7.74 12.75 -11.11
N GLN A 58 -7.13 11.58 -11.26
CA GLN A 58 -7.49 10.39 -10.48
C GLN A 58 -7.21 10.58 -8.99
N ALA A 59 -6.08 11.18 -8.64
CA ALA A 59 -5.72 11.47 -7.25
C ALA A 59 -6.69 12.45 -6.60
N GLU A 60 -7.19 13.46 -7.33
CA GLU A 60 -8.22 14.38 -6.85
C GLU A 60 -9.53 13.63 -6.52
N VAL A 61 -9.97 12.73 -7.41
CA VAL A 61 -11.17 11.92 -7.17
C VAL A 61 -11.03 11.04 -5.93
N LEU A 62 -9.87 10.39 -5.77
CA LEU A 62 -9.59 9.53 -4.61
C LEU A 62 -9.55 10.35 -3.30
N ARG A 63 -8.98 11.57 -3.33
CA ARG A 63 -9.07 12.51 -2.19
C ARG A 63 -10.49 12.98 -1.93
N GLY A 64 -11.29 13.19 -2.97
CA GLY A 64 -12.68 13.65 -2.88
C GLY A 64 -13.56 12.74 -2.01
N ILE A 65 -13.32 11.42 -2.05
CA ILE A 65 -14.01 10.45 -1.18
C ILE A 65 -13.36 10.29 0.21
N GLY A 66 -12.36 11.09 0.56
CA GLY A 66 -11.66 11.04 1.84
C GLY A 66 -10.37 10.21 1.85
N GLY A 67 -9.85 9.85 0.68
CA GLY A 67 -8.58 9.15 0.55
C GLY A 67 -7.36 10.02 0.88
N VAL A 68 -6.34 9.41 1.48
CA VAL A 68 -5.05 10.05 1.74
C VAL A 68 -3.99 9.43 0.84
N VAL A 69 -3.38 10.24 -0.03
CA VAL A 69 -2.25 9.82 -0.87
C VAL A 69 -0.98 9.84 -0.03
N LEU A 70 -0.34 8.68 0.12
CA LEU A 70 0.91 8.48 0.82
C LEU A 70 2.10 8.73 -0.11
N ALA A 71 3.31 8.78 0.46
CA ALA A 71 4.55 8.83 -0.31
C ALA A 71 4.71 7.59 -1.20
N ASN A 72 5.47 7.73 -2.29
CA ASN A 72 5.76 6.66 -3.26
C ASN A 72 6.77 5.65 -2.67
N ALA A 73 6.35 4.90 -1.66
CA ALA A 73 7.19 3.98 -0.89
C ALA A 73 6.38 2.79 -0.37
N CYS A 74 7.07 1.71 0.05
CA CYS A 74 6.41 0.50 0.56
C CYS A 74 5.43 0.76 1.72
N GLY A 75 5.79 1.66 2.65
CA GLY A 75 4.93 2.11 3.74
C GLY A 75 4.20 0.98 4.49
N PRO A 76 2.86 1.04 4.62
CA PRO A 76 2.07 0.01 5.32
C PRO A 76 2.22 -1.41 4.78
N CYS A 77 2.68 -1.62 3.55
CA CYS A 77 2.87 -2.96 2.99
C CYS A 77 3.95 -3.77 3.74
N ILE A 78 4.91 -3.09 4.36
CA ILE A 78 6.02 -3.72 5.10
C ILE A 78 6.01 -3.45 6.60
N GLY A 79 4.94 -2.83 7.11
CA GLY A 79 4.85 -2.43 8.52
C GLY A 79 5.43 -1.05 8.83
N GLN A 80 5.87 -0.29 7.82
CA GLN A 80 6.27 1.11 8.00
C GLN A 80 5.04 2.02 8.00
N TRP A 81 4.25 1.87 9.06
CA TRP A 81 3.03 2.63 9.25
C TRP A 81 2.85 2.97 10.73
N SER A 82 2.85 4.26 11.03
CA SER A 82 2.47 4.77 12.35
C SER A 82 0.94 4.79 12.44
N ARG A 83 0.36 3.62 12.71
CA ARG A 83 -1.09 3.44 12.81
C ARG A 83 -1.59 4.00 14.15
N GLN A 84 -2.56 4.91 14.10
CA GLN A 84 -3.06 5.63 15.29
C GLN A 84 -4.56 5.37 15.59
N ASP A 85 -5.30 4.74 14.68
CA ASP A 85 -6.74 4.50 14.81
C ASP A 85 -7.10 3.32 15.72
N MET A 86 -6.11 2.50 16.12
CA MET A 86 -6.30 1.26 16.89
C MET A 86 -5.22 1.11 17.95
N LYS A 87 -5.55 0.50 19.10
CA LYS A 87 -4.55 0.10 20.09
C LYS A 87 -3.99 -1.27 19.70
N LYS A 88 -2.72 -1.51 20.02
CA LYS A 88 -2.09 -2.82 19.79
C LYS A 88 -2.83 -3.91 20.58
N GLY A 89 -3.20 -5.00 19.90
CA GLY A 89 -3.99 -6.10 20.45
C GLY A 89 -5.49 -6.01 20.13
N ASP A 90 -6.00 -4.85 19.70
CA ASP A 90 -7.40 -4.72 19.31
C ASP A 90 -7.68 -5.56 18.06
N LYS A 91 -8.81 -6.29 18.06
CA LYS A 91 -9.27 -7.04 16.90
C LYS A 91 -9.93 -6.11 15.90
N ASN A 92 -9.39 -6.07 14.69
CA ASN A 92 -9.93 -5.27 13.60
C ASN A 92 -9.68 -5.93 12.24
N THR A 93 -10.33 -5.38 11.21
CA THR A 93 -10.17 -5.82 9.82
C THR A 93 -9.59 -4.69 8.98
N ILE A 94 -8.61 -5.01 8.15
CA ILE A 94 -8.14 -4.14 7.05
C ILE A 94 -8.26 -4.89 5.73
N VAL A 95 -8.48 -4.14 4.65
CA VAL A 95 -8.47 -4.68 3.30
C VAL A 95 -7.47 -3.89 2.48
N SER A 96 -6.62 -4.60 1.73
CA SER A 96 -5.54 -3.98 0.97
C SER A 96 -5.42 -4.54 -0.45
N SER A 97 -4.80 -3.79 -1.34
CA SER A 97 -4.37 -4.28 -2.66
C SER A 97 -2.89 -4.64 -2.69
N TYR A 98 -2.40 -5.18 -1.57
CA TYR A 98 -1.02 -5.65 -1.46
C TYR A 98 -0.94 -7.14 -1.79
N ASN A 99 0.19 -7.79 -1.48
CA ASN A 99 0.42 -9.20 -1.79
C ASN A 99 0.62 -10.11 -0.57
N ARG A 100 0.75 -9.55 0.64
CA ARG A 100 1.03 -10.31 1.87
C ARG A 100 0.19 -9.80 3.03
N ASN A 101 -0.38 -10.75 3.77
CA ASN A 101 -1.24 -10.52 4.93
C ASN A 101 -0.86 -11.39 6.15
N PHE A 102 0.42 -11.75 6.29
CA PHE A 102 0.91 -12.47 7.47
C PHE A 102 0.60 -11.69 8.76
N THR A 103 0.48 -12.42 9.86
CA THR A 103 0.18 -11.87 11.20
C THR A 103 1.08 -10.70 11.56
N GLY A 104 0.47 -9.53 11.84
CA GLY A 104 1.18 -8.31 12.23
C GLY A 104 2.05 -7.67 11.14
N ARG A 105 1.95 -8.09 9.87
CA ARG A 105 2.82 -7.57 8.81
C ARG A 105 2.64 -6.07 8.57
N ASN A 106 1.41 -5.57 8.60
CA ASN A 106 1.10 -4.21 8.16
C ASN A 106 1.23 -3.15 9.26
N ASP A 107 1.00 -3.54 10.51
CA ASP A 107 0.91 -2.61 11.65
C ASP A 107 1.48 -3.19 12.96
N ALA A 108 2.16 -4.34 12.91
CA ALA A 108 2.67 -5.08 14.07
C ALA A 108 1.60 -5.48 15.11
N ASN A 109 0.32 -5.45 14.75
CA ASN A 109 -0.78 -5.94 15.58
C ASN A 109 -1.19 -7.38 15.15
N PRO A 110 -0.98 -8.40 15.99
CA PRO A 110 -1.32 -9.78 15.63
C PRO A 110 -2.84 -10.03 15.55
N ALA A 111 -3.66 -9.15 16.13
CA ALA A 111 -5.11 -9.25 16.08
C ALA A 111 -5.73 -8.59 14.82
N THR A 112 -4.92 -7.94 13.98
CA THR A 112 -5.36 -7.38 12.70
C THR A 112 -5.62 -8.49 11.68
N HIS A 113 -6.86 -8.57 11.20
CA HIS A 113 -7.26 -9.47 10.11
C HIS A 113 -7.09 -8.71 8.79
N ALA A 114 -6.05 -9.05 8.04
CA ALA A 114 -5.73 -8.41 6.78
C ALA A 114 -6.19 -9.27 5.59
N PHE A 115 -6.97 -8.67 4.68
CA PHE A 115 -7.40 -9.28 3.43
C PHE A 115 -6.73 -8.58 2.24
N VAL A 116 -6.35 -9.36 1.22
CA VAL A 116 -5.74 -8.86 -0.01
C VAL A 116 -6.69 -9.05 -1.20
N THR A 117 -6.86 -8.02 -2.03
CA THR A 117 -7.74 -8.06 -3.21
C THR A 117 -7.40 -6.94 -4.21
N SER A 118 -8.16 -6.75 -5.28
CA SER A 118 -7.92 -5.70 -6.27
C SER A 118 -8.23 -4.29 -5.73
N PRO A 119 -7.55 -3.24 -6.22
CA PRO A 119 -7.71 -1.87 -5.71
C PRO A 119 -9.12 -1.31 -5.88
N GLU A 120 -9.83 -1.66 -6.96
CA GLU A 120 -11.24 -1.29 -7.14
C GLU A 120 -12.15 -1.93 -6.09
N LEU A 121 -11.88 -3.18 -5.68
CA LEU A 121 -12.66 -3.85 -4.66
C LEU A 121 -12.36 -3.27 -3.28
N VAL A 122 -11.10 -2.98 -2.96
CA VAL A 122 -10.74 -2.25 -1.74
C VAL A 122 -11.47 -0.90 -1.67
N THR A 123 -11.54 -0.17 -2.79
CA THR A 123 -12.23 1.12 -2.87
C THR A 123 -13.73 0.97 -2.61
N ALA A 124 -14.39 0.00 -3.26
CA ALA A 124 -15.81 -0.29 -3.05
C ALA A 124 -16.11 -0.69 -1.59
N LEU A 125 -15.25 -1.53 -1.01
CA LEU A 125 -15.38 -1.98 0.38
C LEU A 125 -15.10 -0.87 1.39
N ALA A 126 -14.17 0.05 1.11
CA ALA A 126 -13.92 1.22 1.96
C ALA A 126 -15.09 2.21 1.95
N LEU A 127 -15.77 2.35 0.80
CA LEU A 127 -17.03 3.10 0.69
C LEU A 127 -18.14 2.47 1.52
N ALA A 128 -18.29 1.15 1.50
CA ALA A 128 -19.31 0.44 2.26
C ALA A 128 -18.98 0.29 3.76
N GLY A 129 -17.70 0.23 4.12
CA GLY A 129 -17.24 0.04 5.50
C GLY A 129 -17.47 -1.37 6.07
N ASP A 130 -17.95 -2.32 5.26
CA ASP A 130 -18.25 -3.70 5.68
C ASP A 130 -17.72 -4.73 4.67
N LEU A 131 -17.03 -5.75 5.18
CA LEU A 131 -16.49 -6.87 4.41
C LEU A 131 -17.58 -7.74 3.74
N SER A 132 -18.82 -7.72 4.22
CA SER A 132 -19.92 -8.47 3.60
C SER A 132 -20.52 -7.76 2.38
N PHE A 133 -20.15 -6.51 2.11
CA PHE A 133 -20.66 -5.77 0.97
C PHE A 133 -20.16 -6.38 -0.34
N ASN A 134 -21.10 -6.76 -1.20
CA ASN A 134 -20.83 -7.27 -2.53
C ASN A 134 -21.18 -6.20 -3.58
N PRO A 135 -20.19 -5.52 -4.20
CA PRO A 135 -20.45 -4.45 -5.18
C PRO A 135 -21.21 -4.94 -6.42
N LEU A 136 -21.25 -6.24 -6.69
CA LEU A 136 -22.00 -6.82 -7.80
C LEU A 136 -23.48 -6.96 -7.53
N ASN A 137 -23.96 -6.81 -6.29
CA ASN A 137 -25.38 -7.03 -5.94
C ASN A 137 -25.95 -5.93 -5.04
N ASP A 138 -25.13 -5.42 -4.12
CA ASP A 138 -25.57 -4.54 -3.05
C ASP A 138 -25.60 -3.07 -3.46
N GLN A 139 -26.21 -2.24 -2.62
CA GLN A 139 -26.40 -0.81 -2.88
C GLN A 139 -25.77 0.04 -1.77
N LEU A 140 -25.21 1.18 -2.16
CA LEU A 140 -24.80 2.27 -1.27
C LEU A 140 -25.93 3.28 -1.11
N THR A 141 -25.84 4.10 -0.06
CA THR A 141 -26.76 5.22 0.18
C THR A 141 -26.07 6.51 -0.22
N ALA A 142 -26.68 7.25 -1.13
CA ALA A 142 -26.24 8.58 -1.52
C ALA A 142 -26.52 9.61 -0.41
N ALA A 143 -25.91 10.80 -0.53
CA ALA A 143 -26.12 11.88 0.43
C ALA A 143 -27.57 12.39 0.48
N ASP A 144 -28.33 12.23 -0.61
CA ASP A 144 -29.76 12.53 -0.71
C ASP A 144 -30.66 11.40 -0.18
N GLY A 145 -30.09 10.33 0.35
CA GLY A 145 -30.80 9.16 0.86
C GLY A 145 -31.18 8.12 -0.20
N THR A 146 -31.00 8.42 -1.50
CA THR A 146 -31.28 7.46 -2.57
C THR A 146 -30.31 6.28 -2.54
N LYS A 147 -30.77 5.12 -3.00
CA LYS A 147 -29.93 3.92 -3.11
C LYS A 147 -29.38 3.80 -4.54
N PHE A 148 -28.11 3.45 -4.66
CA PHE A 148 -27.50 3.19 -5.95
C PHE A 148 -26.54 2.01 -5.87
N LYS A 149 -26.37 1.31 -6.99
CA LYS A 149 -25.43 0.21 -7.13
C LYS A 149 -24.17 0.72 -7.82
N LEU A 150 -23.02 0.22 -7.42
CA LEU A 150 -21.77 0.49 -8.13
C LEU A 150 -21.79 -0.24 -9.48
N VAL A 151 -21.39 0.46 -10.52
CA VAL A 151 -21.17 -0.12 -11.85
C VAL A 151 -19.72 -0.60 -11.92
N ALA A 152 -19.50 -1.70 -12.65
CA ALA A 152 -18.16 -2.22 -12.90
C ALA A 152 -17.21 -1.09 -13.35
N PRO A 153 -16.00 -0.98 -12.78
CA PRO A 153 -15.11 0.12 -13.07
C PRO A 153 -14.55 0.03 -14.48
N THR A 154 -14.30 1.21 -15.04
CA THR A 154 -13.56 1.40 -16.28
C THR A 154 -12.25 2.10 -15.95
N GLY A 155 -11.26 2.01 -16.81
CA GLY A 155 -9.98 2.69 -16.61
C GLY A 155 -9.11 2.51 -17.84
N ASP A 156 -8.39 3.57 -18.21
CA ASP A 156 -7.42 3.51 -19.28
C ASP A 156 -6.20 2.71 -18.80
N THR A 157 -5.74 1.75 -19.60
CA THR A 157 -4.54 0.96 -19.28
C THR A 157 -3.28 1.83 -19.23
N LEU A 158 -3.21 2.84 -20.11
CA LEU A 158 -2.09 3.78 -20.22
C LEU A 158 -2.62 5.21 -20.39
N PRO A 159 -1.87 6.23 -19.93
CA PRO A 159 -2.28 7.62 -20.09
C PRO A 159 -2.22 8.04 -21.56
N SER A 160 -3.33 8.57 -22.09
CA SER A 160 -3.43 9.03 -23.48
C SER A 160 -2.49 10.19 -23.83
N ARG A 161 -2.10 10.98 -22.81
CA ARG A 161 -1.12 12.08 -22.91
C ARG A 161 0.31 11.65 -22.64
N GLY A 162 0.56 10.34 -22.48
CA GLY A 162 1.84 9.81 -22.00
C GLY A 162 2.05 10.04 -20.51
N PHE A 163 3.13 9.48 -19.98
CA PHE A 163 3.49 9.60 -18.56
C PHE A 163 4.13 10.95 -18.27
N ASP A 164 3.74 11.55 -17.15
CA ASP A 164 4.45 12.68 -16.56
C ASP A 164 5.63 12.14 -15.74
N PRO A 165 6.88 12.49 -16.04
CA PRO A 165 8.03 11.97 -15.30
C PRO A 165 8.06 12.43 -13.84
N GLY A 166 7.38 13.54 -13.50
CA GLY A 166 7.40 14.12 -12.17
C GLY A 166 8.75 14.72 -11.81
N GLU A 167 9.10 14.64 -10.53
CA GLU A 167 10.40 15.12 -10.02
C GLU A 167 11.54 14.20 -10.48
N ASP A 168 12.67 14.81 -10.88
CA ASP A 168 13.88 14.05 -11.15
C ASP A 168 14.47 13.51 -9.85
N THR A 169 14.33 12.21 -9.67
CA THR A 169 14.76 11.46 -8.48
C THR A 169 16.03 10.67 -8.73
N TYR A 170 16.59 10.72 -9.95
CA TYR A 170 17.72 9.89 -10.33
C TYR A 170 19.05 10.65 -10.20
N GLN A 171 19.94 10.11 -9.38
CA GLN A 171 21.33 10.54 -9.35
C GLN A 171 22.19 9.51 -10.08
N ALA A 172 22.68 9.87 -11.27
CA ALA A 172 23.63 9.04 -12.00
C ALA A 172 24.94 8.88 -11.20
N PRO A 173 25.61 7.72 -11.26
CA PRO A 173 26.97 7.62 -10.78
C PRO A 173 27.87 8.59 -11.57
N PRO A 174 28.90 9.20 -10.96
CA PRO A 174 29.82 10.04 -11.70
C PRO A 174 30.57 9.21 -12.75
N THR A 175 30.97 9.87 -13.84
CA THR A 175 31.73 9.23 -14.93
C THR A 175 33.10 8.73 -14.49
N ASP A 176 33.70 9.39 -13.49
CA ASP A 176 34.91 8.94 -12.81
C ASP A 176 34.66 8.89 -11.30
N GLY A 177 34.76 7.69 -10.74
CA GLY A 177 34.56 7.42 -9.32
C GLY A 177 35.86 7.14 -8.54
N LEU A 178 37.04 7.25 -9.17
CA LEU A 178 38.31 6.81 -8.57
C LEU A 178 38.67 7.56 -7.29
N SER A 179 38.25 8.82 -7.16
CA SER A 179 38.47 9.64 -5.98
C SER A 179 37.35 9.58 -4.93
N LEU A 180 36.26 8.84 -5.20
CA LEU A 180 35.15 8.75 -4.26
C LEU A 180 35.55 7.90 -3.05
N THR A 181 35.23 8.40 -1.86
CA THR A 181 35.41 7.67 -0.61
C THR A 181 34.05 7.41 0.04
N VAL A 182 33.78 6.15 0.38
CA VAL A 182 32.59 5.74 1.14
C VAL A 182 33.06 5.34 2.55
N ASN A 183 32.69 6.14 3.55
CA ASN A 183 33.10 5.93 4.94
C ASN A 183 31.95 5.38 5.77
N VAL A 184 32.22 4.36 6.58
CA VAL A 184 31.29 3.85 7.61
C VAL A 184 31.87 4.22 8.97
N SER A 185 31.13 5.02 9.74
CA SER A 185 31.56 5.40 11.08
C SER A 185 31.69 4.17 11.99
N PRO A 186 32.81 3.98 12.72
CA PRO A 186 32.95 2.90 13.69
C PRO A 186 31.93 2.95 14.84
N SER A 187 31.32 4.12 15.09
CA SER A 187 30.32 4.33 16.14
C SER A 187 28.89 4.40 15.60
N SER A 188 28.65 4.03 14.34
CA SER A 188 27.30 4.05 13.76
C SER A 188 26.40 2.98 14.40
N ASP A 189 25.16 3.37 14.69
CA ASP A 189 24.05 2.51 15.11
C ASP A 189 23.18 2.04 13.92
N ARG A 190 23.57 2.37 12.68
CA ARG A 190 22.81 2.09 11.45
C ARG A 190 23.58 1.34 10.38
N LEU A 191 24.88 1.60 10.24
CA LEU A 191 25.75 1.00 9.23
C LEU A 191 26.93 0.30 9.91
N GLN A 192 27.20 -0.95 9.53
CA GLN A 192 28.32 -1.74 10.07
C GLN A 192 29.02 -2.46 8.92
N LEU A 193 30.36 -2.47 8.93
CA LEU A 193 31.13 -3.30 8.00
C LEU A 193 30.94 -4.78 8.35
N LEU A 194 30.77 -5.61 7.32
CA LEU A 194 30.61 -7.06 7.52
C LEU A 194 31.95 -7.69 7.91
N THR A 195 31.94 -8.44 9.01
CA THR A 195 33.07 -9.31 9.40
C THR A 195 32.92 -10.65 8.70
N ALA A 196 34.00 -11.13 8.07
CA ALA A 196 34.00 -12.46 7.47
C ALA A 196 33.70 -13.53 8.52
N PHE A 197 32.77 -14.43 8.21
CA PHE A 197 32.53 -15.59 9.06
C PHE A 197 33.77 -16.50 9.13
N PRO A 198 33.97 -17.24 10.24
CA PRO A 198 35.01 -18.24 10.31
C PRO A 198 34.89 -19.24 9.16
N LYS A 199 36.03 -19.66 8.61
CA LYS A 199 36.06 -20.77 7.66
C LYS A 199 35.61 -22.05 8.35
N TRP A 200 35.00 -22.96 7.61
CA TRP A 200 34.77 -24.32 8.08
C TRP A 200 36.11 -24.96 8.48
N ASP A 201 36.13 -25.65 9.62
CA ASP A 201 37.34 -26.23 10.23
C ASP A 201 37.67 -27.64 9.72
N GLY A 202 36.87 -28.17 8.79
CA GLY A 202 37.05 -29.50 8.21
C GLY A 202 36.52 -30.65 9.08
N LYS A 203 35.87 -30.36 10.22
CA LYS A 203 35.38 -31.36 11.16
C LYS A 203 33.85 -31.48 11.10
N ASP A 204 33.36 -32.62 11.57
CA ASP A 204 31.94 -32.84 11.81
C ASP A 204 31.45 -31.98 12.97
N ILE A 205 30.22 -31.47 12.86
CA ILE A 205 29.58 -30.66 13.89
C ILE A 205 28.76 -31.59 14.80
N ASN A 206 29.41 -32.13 15.83
CA ASN A 206 28.79 -33.04 16.80
C ASN A 206 28.16 -32.28 17.98
N ASP A 207 27.21 -32.92 18.66
CA ASP A 207 26.59 -32.43 19.91
C ASP A 207 25.93 -31.04 19.84
N MET A 208 25.32 -30.70 18.70
CA MET A 208 24.68 -29.39 18.53
C MET A 208 23.43 -29.22 19.39
N PRO A 209 23.33 -28.11 20.16
CA PRO A 209 22.11 -27.80 20.88
C PRO A 209 21.00 -27.41 19.89
N ILE A 210 19.81 -27.96 20.12
CA ILE A 210 18.60 -27.52 19.41
C ILE A 210 18.19 -26.17 20.02
N LEU A 211 18.51 -25.08 19.34
CA LEU A 211 18.19 -23.71 19.80
C LEU A 211 16.67 -23.51 19.94
N ILE A 212 15.92 -23.93 18.93
CA ILE A 212 14.46 -23.82 18.90
C ILE A 212 13.89 -24.90 17.99
N LYS A 213 12.79 -25.53 18.44
CA LYS A 213 11.94 -26.36 17.59
C LYS A 213 10.67 -25.56 17.28
N ILE A 214 10.61 -25.00 16.07
CA ILE A 214 9.42 -24.31 15.58
C ILE A 214 8.28 -25.33 15.50
N LYS A 215 7.12 -24.96 16.06
CA LYS A 215 5.90 -25.79 16.04
C LYS A 215 5.00 -25.38 14.88
#